data_AF-A0A7T1Y197-F1
#
_entry.id   AF-A0A7T1Y197-F1
#
_cell.length_a   1.000
_cell.length_b   1.000
_cell.length_c   1.000
_cell.angle_alpha   90.00
_cell.angle_beta   90.00
_cell.angle_gamma   90.00
#
_symmetry.space_group_name_H-M   'P 1'
#
loop_
_entity.id
_entity.type
_entity.pdbx_description
1 polymer ?
#
loop_
_entity_poly.entity_id
_entity_poly.type
_entity_poly.pdbx_seq_one_letter_code
_entity_poly.pdbx_strand_id
1 'polypeptide(L)'
;MPDALLLVLLMAAVAIGWWLGRRERQGSRDHAPSNTLSRDYFVGLNYLLNEQPDRAIETFVSALEVNSETIDTHITLGNLFRTRGEADRAVKIHQNLLARPTLTVLQSEQVQLELARDFLHLGLFDRSERLLQQLVNDASHDDFRHSAKRLLADLFDREGEWQAAFDVAYPSLIRRHEDIRRAAAHWLCEMADQERRSASPGLARKHLRRALSIDSRCVRANLLLAALAQDTGHYRDAIRILMRIPDQDLDMMPVALEPLHHAFAMLNDEAGLVDCLERLLERAHVTSLIILLAETQRKRHGLQVAIELVSEQLNRSPSLGALDYLLDLYQHQQQEQGAPDDRLQLLKQHTHTLLTARPRHRCQRCGFAGQPLHWQCPSCRSWGTTRPITGIEGE
;
A
#
# COMPACT_ATOMS: atom_id res chain seq x y z
N MET A 1 -89.83 45.81 -24.76
CA MET A 1 -88.37 45.89 -24.95
C MET A 1 -87.59 45.09 -23.87
N PRO A 2 -87.90 43.81 -23.59
CA PRO A 2 -87.07 42.99 -22.67
C PRO A 2 -85.89 42.29 -23.39
N ASP A 3 -85.98 42.09 -24.71
CA ASP A 3 -85.00 41.27 -25.45
C ASP A 3 -83.64 41.96 -25.65
N ALA A 4 -83.64 43.29 -25.82
CA ALA A 4 -82.40 44.06 -25.94
C ALA A 4 -81.60 44.07 -24.62
N LEU A 5 -82.30 44.06 -23.48
CA LEU A 5 -81.69 44.04 -22.16
C LEU A 5 -81.03 42.70 -21.86
N LEU A 6 -81.67 41.59 -22.24
CA LEU A 6 -81.10 40.25 -22.15
C LEU A 6 -79.86 40.10 -23.01
N LEU A 7 -79.85 40.66 -24.22
CA LEU A 7 -78.73 40.54 -25.15
C LEU A 7 -77.51 41.35 -24.67
N VAL A 8 -77.72 42.54 -24.10
CA VAL A 8 -76.66 43.33 -23.46
C VAL A 8 -76.10 42.62 -22.23
N LEU A 9 -76.96 42.00 -21.41
CA LEU A 9 -76.54 41.29 -20.21
C LEU A 9 -75.73 40.03 -20.56
N LEU A 10 -76.11 39.31 -21.62
CA LEU A 10 -75.37 38.15 -22.11
C LEU A 10 -74.00 38.54 -22.68
N MET A 11 -73.92 39.63 -23.46
CA MET A 11 -72.64 40.15 -23.97
C MET A 11 -71.72 40.61 -22.84
N ALA A 12 -72.27 41.27 -21.80
CA ALA A 12 -71.52 41.65 -20.62
C ALA A 12 -70.99 40.43 -19.86
N ALA A 13 -71.81 39.38 -19.68
CA ALA A 13 -71.40 38.15 -19.02
C ALA A 13 -70.26 37.43 -19.78
N VAL A 14 -70.33 37.38 -21.12
CA VAL A 14 -69.26 36.80 -21.96
C VAL A 14 -67.98 37.62 -21.87
N ALA A 15 -68.07 38.96 -21.91
CA ALA A 15 -66.92 39.84 -21.80
C ALA A 15 -66.23 39.72 -20.42
N ILE A 16 -67.01 39.65 -19.35
CA ILE A 16 -66.52 39.46 -17.97
C ILE A 16 -65.88 38.07 -17.83
N GLY A 17 -66.51 37.02 -18.34
CA GLY A 17 -65.96 35.66 -18.34
C GLY A 17 -64.65 35.55 -19.12
N TRP A 18 -64.56 36.21 -20.28
CA TRP A 18 -63.34 36.24 -21.09
C TRP A 18 -62.20 37.02 -20.40
N TRP A 19 -62.53 38.13 -19.74
CA TRP A 19 -61.55 38.93 -19.00
C TRP A 19 -61.04 38.21 -17.75
N LEU A 20 -61.93 37.61 -16.95
CA LEU A 20 -61.57 36.78 -15.80
C LEU A 20 -60.71 35.57 -16.22
N GLY A 21 -61.09 34.87 -17.29
CA GLY A 21 -60.33 33.73 -17.81
C GLY A 21 -58.95 34.08 -18.37
N ARG A 22 -58.76 35.30 -18.91
CA ARG A 22 -57.43 35.80 -19.31
C ARG A 22 -56.57 36.18 -18.11
N ARG A 23 -57.17 36.74 -17.06
CA ARG A 23 -56.47 37.16 -15.85
C ARG A 23 -55.98 35.96 -15.03
N GLU A 24 -56.75 34.88 -15.00
CA GLU A 24 -56.37 33.60 -14.38
C GLU A 24 -55.25 32.87 -15.15
N ARG A 25 -55.26 32.95 -16.49
CA ARG A 25 -54.14 32.44 -17.33
C ARG A 25 -52.84 33.23 -17.21
N GLN A 26 -52.90 34.50 -16.77
CA GLN A 26 -51.71 35.30 -16.48
C GLN A 26 -51.22 35.12 -15.03
N GLY A 27 -52.10 34.76 -14.08
CA GLY A 27 -51.73 34.48 -12.68
C GLY A 27 -51.15 33.07 -12.43
N SER A 28 -51.46 32.07 -13.27
CA SER A 28 -50.98 30.69 -13.10
C SER A 28 -49.74 30.34 -13.94
N ARG A 29 -48.96 31.32 -14.39
CA ARG A 29 -47.71 31.06 -15.14
C ARG A 29 -46.45 30.93 -14.29
N ASP A 30 -46.53 31.17 -12.99
CA ASP A 30 -45.32 31.16 -12.14
C ASP A 30 -45.10 29.91 -11.28
N HIS A 31 -46.00 28.92 -11.26
CA HIS A 31 -45.78 27.66 -10.53
C HIS A 31 -46.27 26.42 -11.30
N ALA A 32 -45.63 26.10 -12.42
CA ALA A 32 -45.61 24.72 -12.92
C ALA A 32 -44.35 24.02 -12.39
N PRO A 33 -44.44 22.85 -11.74
CA PRO A 33 -43.26 22.06 -11.46
C PRO A 33 -42.60 21.63 -12.77
N SER A 34 -41.28 21.46 -12.73
CA SER A 34 -40.36 21.19 -13.82
C SER A 34 -40.84 20.10 -14.81
N ASN A 35 -41.30 20.52 -15.99
CA ASN A 35 -41.62 19.61 -17.11
C ASN A 35 -40.36 19.05 -17.81
N THR A 36 -39.18 19.22 -17.22
CA THR A 36 -37.88 18.71 -17.67
C THR A 36 -37.60 17.31 -17.12
N LEU A 37 -38.01 17.04 -15.88
CA LEU A 37 -37.96 15.71 -15.24
C LEU A 37 -38.68 14.64 -16.07
N SER A 38 -39.85 15.00 -16.62
CA SER A 38 -40.64 14.09 -17.47
C SER A 38 -39.91 13.78 -18.78
N ARG A 39 -39.30 14.77 -19.43
CA ARG A 39 -38.60 14.60 -20.70
C ARG A 39 -37.35 13.73 -20.56
N ASP A 40 -36.50 14.00 -19.57
CA ASP A 40 -35.26 13.24 -19.40
C ASP A 40 -35.54 11.82 -18.91
N TYR A 41 -36.60 11.61 -18.13
CA TYR A 41 -37.09 10.27 -17.79
C TYR A 41 -37.50 9.46 -19.04
N PHE A 42 -38.25 10.05 -19.98
CA PHE A 42 -38.63 9.36 -21.22
C PHE A 42 -37.45 9.12 -22.16
N VAL A 43 -36.47 10.03 -22.20
CA VAL A 43 -35.22 9.83 -22.96
C VAL A 43 -34.42 8.67 -22.36
N GLY A 44 -34.30 8.61 -21.03
CA GLY A 44 -33.64 7.50 -20.33
C GLY A 44 -34.32 6.15 -20.59
N LEU A 45 -35.66 6.12 -20.58
CA LEU A 45 -36.43 4.91 -20.90
C LEU A 45 -36.25 4.47 -22.35
N ASN A 46 -36.18 5.42 -23.28
CA ASN A 46 -35.92 5.13 -24.70
C ASN A 46 -34.53 4.51 -24.89
N TYR A 47 -33.52 4.94 -24.13
CA TYR A 47 -32.20 4.30 -24.16
C TYR A 47 -32.23 2.87 -23.62
N LEU A 48 -33.01 2.58 -22.56
CA LEU A 48 -33.19 1.21 -22.07
C LEU A 48 -33.86 0.31 -23.11
N LEU A 49 -34.90 0.81 -23.78
CA LEU A 49 -35.64 0.07 -24.81
C LEU A 49 -34.79 -0.22 -26.06
N ASN A 50 -33.79 0.62 -26.33
CA ASN A 50 -32.84 0.43 -27.44
C ASN A 50 -31.56 -0.30 -27.03
N GLU A 51 -31.56 -1.02 -25.90
CA GLU A 51 -30.42 -1.77 -25.38
C GLU A 51 -29.15 -0.90 -25.16
N GLN A 52 -29.35 0.39 -24.82
CA GLN A 52 -28.29 1.33 -24.48
C GLN A 52 -28.35 1.68 -22.98
N PRO A 53 -28.09 0.71 -22.07
CA PRO A 53 -28.23 0.91 -20.63
C PRO A 53 -27.33 2.03 -20.11
N ASP A 54 -26.17 2.23 -20.73
CA ASP A 54 -25.19 3.24 -20.35
C ASP A 54 -25.70 4.66 -20.53
N ARG A 55 -26.33 4.95 -21.67
CA ARG A 55 -26.93 6.27 -21.95
C ARG A 55 -28.21 6.48 -21.16
N ALA A 56 -28.95 5.41 -20.88
CA ALA A 56 -30.13 5.48 -20.03
C ALA A 56 -29.75 5.93 -18.62
N ILE A 57 -28.72 5.32 -18.04
CA ILE A 57 -28.19 5.67 -16.73
C ILE A 57 -27.72 7.12 -16.72
N GLU A 58 -26.92 7.56 -17.70
CA GLU A 58 -26.48 8.97 -17.78
C GLU A 58 -27.65 9.94 -17.83
N THR A 59 -28.70 9.60 -18.58
CA THR A 59 -29.90 10.43 -18.69
C THR A 59 -30.68 10.45 -17.38
N PHE A 60 -30.85 9.30 -16.71
CA PHE A 60 -31.53 9.23 -15.42
C PHE A 60 -30.75 9.94 -14.31
N VAL A 61 -29.41 9.85 -14.33
CA VAL A 61 -28.52 10.58 -13.42
C VAL A 61 -28.61 12.09 -13.63
N SER A 62 -28.75 12.53 -14.89
CA SER A 62 -28.94 13.94 -15.23
C SER A 62 -30.36 14.42 -14.90
N ALA A 63 -31.35 13.54 -15.02
CA ALA A 63 -32.76 13.79 -14.70
C ALA A 63 -33.00 13.88 -13.18
N LEU A 64 -32.25 13.15 -12.36
CA LEU A 64 -32.25 13.30 -10.91
C LEU A 64 -31.83 14.74 -10.57
N GLU A 65 -32.79 15.55 -10.12
CA GLU A 65 -32.52 16.92 -9.69
C GLU A 65 -31.52 16.87 -8.51
N VAL A 66 -30.27 17.28 -8.73
CA VAL A 66 -29.35 17.55 -7.60
C VAL A 66 -29.81 18.82 -6.91
N ASN A 67 -30.45 18.65 -5.77
CA ASN A 67 -30.78 19.69 -4.82
C ASN A 67 -30.01 19.40 -3.50
N SER A 68 -30.11 20.29 -2.51
CA SER A 68 -29.37 20.13 -1.25
C SER A 68 -29.66 18.81 -0.52
N GLU A 69 -30.83 18.21 -0.77
CA GLU A 69 -31.29 16.96 -0.14
C GLU A 69 -30.82 15.70 -0.90
N THR A 70 -30.50 15.82 -2.20
CA THR A 70 -30.12 14.68 -3.04
C THR A 70 -28.61 14.56 -3.31
N ILE A 71 -27.79 15.54 -2.89
CA ILE A 71 -26.32 15.52 -3.08
C ILE A 71 -25.69 14.22 -2.57
N ASP A 72 -26.06 13.77 -1.36
CA ASP A 72 -25.51 12.55 -0.77
C ASP A 72 -25.85 11.30 -1.61
N THR A 73 -27.02 11.27 -2.22
CA THR A 73 -27.44 10.20 -3.15
C THR A 73 -26.56 10.20 -4.40
N HIS A 74 -26.25 11.37 -4.97
CA HIS A 74 -25.38 11.46 -6.13
C HIS A 74 -23.92 11.08 -5.81
N ILE A 75 -23.41 11.47 -4.63
CA ILE A 75 -22.09 11.05 -4.15
C ILE A 75 -22.05 9.52 -3.99
N THR A 76 -23.07 8.95 -3.36
CA THR A 76 -23.18 7.49 -3.17
C THR A 76 -23.24 6.76 -4.51
N LEU A 77 -23.95 7.34 -5.48
CA LEU A 77 -24.03 6.78 -6.83
C LEU A 77 -22.70 6.83 -7.58
N GLY A 78 -21.97 7.95 -7.51
CA GLY A 78 -20.61 8.05 -8.07
C GLY A 78 -19.67 7.01 -7.46
N ASN A 79 -19.72 6.85 -6.12
CA ASN A 79 -18.96 5.83 -5.41
C ASN A 79 -19.31 4.40 -5.86
N LEU A 80 -20.59 4.12 -6.14
CA LEU A 80 -21.04 2.83 -6.67
C LEU A 80 -20.47 2.57 -8.07
N PHE A 81 -20.46 3.56 -8.97
CA PHE A 81 -19.86 3.42 -10.29
C PHE A 81 -18.35 3.15 -10.21
N ARG A 82 -17.63 3.90 -9.36
CA ARG A 82 -16.19 3.66 -9.12
C ARG A 82 -15.92 2.23 -8.66
N THR A 83 -16.69 1.70 -7.69
CA THR A 83 -16.47 0.34 -7.17
C THR A 83 -16.79 -0.77 -8.18
N ARG A 84 -17.62 -0.49 -9.19
CA ARG A 84 -17.88 -1.40 -10.32
C ARG A 84 -16.83 -1.34 -11.44
N GLY A 85 -15.84 -0.45 -11.33
CA GLY A 85 -14.85 -0.20 -12.37
C GLY A 85 -15.29 0.82 -13.43
N GLU A 86 -16.47 1.42 -13.28
CA GLU A 86 -17.02 2.48 -14.15
C GLU A 86 -16.59 3.87 -13.64
N ALA A 87 -15.30 4.04 -13.38
CA ALA A 87 -14.77 5.25 -12.74
C ALA A 87 -14.88 6.50 -13.64
N ASP A 88 -14.98 6.35 -14.96
CA ASP A 88 -15.26 7.43 -15.90
C ASP A 88 -16.65 8.06 -15.67
N ARG A 89 -17.64 7.25 -15.29
CA ARG A 89 -18.98 7.72 -14.91
C ARG A 89 -18.96 8.41 -13.57
N ALA A 90 -18.22 7.87 -12.61
CA ALA A 90 -18.02 8.50 -11.30
C ALA A 90 -17.44 9.92 -11.46
N VAL A 91 -16.42 10.08 -12.30
CA VAL A 91 -15.85 11.40 -12.64
C VAL A 91 -16.92 12.34 -13.19
N LYS A 92 -17.72 11.91 -14.17
CA LYS A 92 -18.79 12.75 -14.74
C LYS A 92 -19.78 13.20 -13.67
N ILE A 93 -20.19 12.30 -12.79
CA ILE A 93 -21.13 12.59 -11.70
C ILE A 93 -20.53 13.62 -10.74
N HIS A 94 -19.33 13.37 -10.21
CA HIS A 94 -18.73 14.28 -9.23
C HIS A 94 -18.30 15.63 -9.85
N GLN A 95 -17.89 15.67 -11.12
CA GLN A 95 -17.68 16.94 -11.84
C GLN A 95 -18.97 17.74 -11.99
N ASN A 96 -20.07 17.08 -12.38
CA ASN A 96 -21.37 17.72 -12.50
C ASN A 96 -21.89 18.25 -11.16
N LEU A 97 -21.57 17.57 -10.05
CA LEU A 97 -21.86 18.07 -8.71
C LEU A 97 -21.06 19.35 -8.41
N LEU A 98 -19.74 19.35 -8.63
CA LEU A 98 -18.88 20.52 -8.35
C LEU A 98 -19.24 21.77 -9.16
N ALA A 99 -19.81 21.60 -10.35
CA ALA A 99 -20.25 22.72 -11.17
C ALA A 99 -21.50 23.44 -10.61
N ARG A 100 -22.17 22.89 -9.59
CA ARG A 100 -23.41 23.48 -9.05
C ARG A 100 -23.12 24.56 -8.00
N PRO A 101 -23.72 25.75 -8.13
CA PRO A 101 -23.51 26.86 -7.20
C PRO A 101 -24.19 26.65 -5.82
N THR A 102 -25.00 25.61 -5.66
CA THR A 102 -25.79 25.34 -4.45
C THR A 102 -25.06 24.50 -3.40
N LEU A 103 -23.82 24.07 -3.65
CA LEU A 103 -23.06 23.25 -2.71
C LEU A 103 -22.63 24.07 -1.49
N THR A 104 -22.85 23.50 -0.30
CA THR A 104 -22.19 23.99 0.91
C THR A 104 -20.69 23.72 0.84
N VAL A 105 -19.89 24.44 1.63
CA VAL A 105 -18.43 24.22 1.71
C VAL A 105 -18.10 22.76 2.05
N LEU A 106 -18.80 22.18 3.02
CA LEU A 106 -18.63 20.79 3.43
C LEU A 106 -18.91 19.81 2.28
N GLN A 107 -20.01 20.01 1.55
CA GLN A 107 -20.35 19.18 0.40
C GLN A 107 -19.35 19.35 -0.75
N SER A 108 -18.88 20.57 -1.00
CA SER A 108 -17.85 20.83 -2.01
C SER A 108 -16.56 20.07 -1.69
N GLU A 109 -16.08 20.13 -0.45
CA GLU A 109 -14.89 19.40 0.02
C GLU A 109 -15.05 17.88 -0.11
N GLN A 110 -16.24 17.36 0.23
CA GLN A 110 -16.56 15.94 0.07
C GLN A 110 -16.54 15.51 -1.40
N VAL A 111 -17.18 16.28 -2.30
CA VAL A 111 -17.21 15.95 -3.73
C VAL A 111 -15.81 16.06 -4.36
N GLN A 112 -15.01 17.06 -3.97
CA GLN A 112 -13.61 17.16 -4.41
C GLN A 112 -12.79 15.93 -3.99
N LEU A 113 -12.98 15.46 -2.76
CA LEU A 113 -12.28 14.28 -2.26
C LEU A 113 -12.69 13.02 -3.03
N GLU A 114 -13.97 12.85 -3.34
CA GLU A 114 -14.44 11.71 -4.14
C GLU A 114 -13.97 11.79 -5.59
N LEU A 115 -13.98 12.98 -6.20
CA LEU A 115 -13.44 13.17 -7.54
C LEU A 115 -11.94 12.87 -7.61
N ALA A 116 -11.17 13.24 -6.58
CA ALA A 116 -9.76 12.87 -6.49
C ALA A 116 -9.59 11.33 -6.45
N ARG A 117 -10.41 10.62 -5.69
CA ARG A 117 -10.41 9.14 -5.66
C ARG A 117 -10.76 8.52 -7.01
N ASP A 118 -11.69 9.12 -7.75
CA ASP A 118 -12.02 8.65 -9.10
C ASP A 118 -10.84 8.81 -10.05
N PHE A 119 -10.15 9.96 -10.00
CA PHE A 119 -8.93 10.17 -10.78
C PHE A 119 -7.82 9.19 -10.42
N LEU A 120 -7.62 8.87 -9.13
CA LEU A 120 -6.68 7.82 -8.72
C LEU A 120 -7.04 6.46 -9.32
N HIS A 121 -8.33 6.11 -9.35
CA HIS A 121 -8.80 4.84 -9.89
C HIS A 121 -8.64 4.74 -11.42
N LEU A 122 -8.68 5.89 -12.12
CA LEU A 122 -8.44 5.98 -13.56
C LEU A 122 -6.95 6.14 -13.92
N GLY A 123 -6.05 6.25 -12.94
CA GLY A 123 -4.63 6.53 -13.18
C GLY A 123 -4.33 7.98 -13.62
N LEU A 124 -5.28 8.90 -13.42
CA LEU A 124 -5.14 10.32 -13.76
C LEU A 124 -4.47 11.08 -12.60
N PHE A 125 -3.23 10.74 -12.30
CA PHE A 125 -2.50 11.17 -11.09
C PHE A 125 -2.35 12.70 -10.98
N ASP A 126 -1.89 13.40 -12.02
CA ASP A 126 -1.74 14.87 -12.03
C ASP A 126 -3.04 15.63 -11.70
N ARG A 127 -4.19 15.06 -12.06
CA ARG A 127 -5.50 15.67 -11.76
C ARG A 127 -5.90 15.43 -10.32
N SER A 128 -5.65 14.22 -9.81
CA SER A 128 -5.87 13.89 -8.41
C SER A 128 -4.98 14.72 -7.50
N GLU A 129 -3.68 14.79 -7.81
CA GLU A 129 -2.69 15.52 -7.01
C GLU A 129 -3.10 16.99 -6.81
N ARG A 130 -3.49 17.69 -7.89
CA ARG A 130 -3.93 19.09 -7.82
C ARG A 130 -5.15 19.28 -6.92
N LEU A 131 -6.17 18.42 -7.03
CA LEU A 131 -7.35 18.48 -6.17
C LEU A 131 -7.00 18.19 -4.71
N LEU A 132 -6.14 17.21 -4.46
CA LEU A 132 -5.71 16.85 -3.11
C LEU A 132 -4.88 17.98 -2.49
N GLN A 133 -3.98 18.62 -3.24
CA GLN A 133 -3.21 19.77 -2.77
C GLN A 133 -4.13 20.96 -2.41
N GLN A 134 -5.14 21.25 -3.24
CA GLN A 134 -6.16 22.25 -2.92
C GLN A 134 -6.88 21.92 -1.61
N LEU A 135 -7.36 20.68 -1.44
CA LEU A 135 -7.98 20.25 -0.19
C LEU A 135 -7.04 20.33 1.02
N VAL A 136 -5.75 20.04 0.84
CA VAL A 136 -4.77 20.15 1.94
C VAL A 136 -4.59 21.60 2.40
N ASN A 137 -4.62 22.55 1.46
CA ASN A 137 -4.37 23.96 1.75
C ASN A 137 -5.64 24.72 2.17
N ASP A 138 -6.75 24.46 1.49
CA ASP A 138 -7.93 25.34 1.51
C ASP A 138 -9.12 24.74 2.27
N ALA A 139 -9.11 23.43 2.58
CA ALA A 139 -10.26 22.82 3.27
C ALA A 139 -10.48 23.44 4.64
N SER A 140 -11.74 23.75 4.93
CA SER A 140 -12.23 24.32 6.19
C SER A 140 -12.29 23.27 7.28
N HIS A 141 -12.58 22.00 6.95
CA HIS A 141 -12.67 20.92 7.93
C HIS A 141 -11.41 20.05 7.94
N ASP A 142 -10.89 19.81 9.15
CA ASP A 142 -9.67 19.02 9.36
C ASP A 142 -9.80 17.58 8.85
N ASP A 143 -10.99 16.98 8.88
CA ASP A 143 -11.20 15.60 8.43
C ASP A 143 -10.96 15.42 6.93
N PHE A 144 -11.40 16.38 6.09
CA PHE A 144 -11.11 16.38 4.66
C PHE A 144 -9.65 16.67 4.39
N ARG A 145 -9.06 17.64 5.11
CA ARG A 145 -7.62 17.92 5.04
C ARG A 145 -6.80 16.67 5.36
N HIS A 146 -7.15 15.95 6.42
CA HIS A 146 -6.49 14.70 6.81
C HIS A 146 -6.66 13.60 5.77
N SER A 147 -7.88 13.43 5.25
CA SER A 147 -8.17 12.44 4.21
C SER A 147 -7.39 12.74 2.92
N ALA A 148 -7.31 14.01 2.53
CA ALA A 148 -6.55 14.46 1.38
C ALA A 148 -5.05 14.20 1.57
N LYS A 149 -4.48 14.54 2.75
CA LYS A 149 -3.07 14.23 3.07
C LYS A 149 -2.77 12.73 2.97
N ARG A 150 -3.70 11.85 3.41
CA ARG A 150 -3.49 10.39 3.33
C ARG A 150 -3.46 9.90 1.89
N LEU A 151 -4.38 10.37 1.05
CA LEU A 151 -4.42 10.02 -0.37
C LEU A 151 -3.20 10.58 -1.11
N LEU A 152 -2.78 11.80 -0.80
CA LEU A 152 -1.63 12.44 -1.42
C LEU A 152 -0.31 11.75 -1.03
N ALA A 153 -0.18 11.33 0.23
CA ALA A 153 0.99 10.54 0.66
C ALA A 153 1.03 9.16 -0.01
N ASP A 154 -0.11 8.47 -0.18
CA ASP A 154 -0.18 7.21 -0.94
C ASP A 154 0.08 7.43 -2.44
N LEU A 155 -0.30 8.58 -3.01
CA LEU A 155 0.03 8.93 -4.39
C LEU A 155 1.54 9.11 -4.57
N PHE A 156 2.18 9.94 -3.75
CA PHE A 156 3.63 10.15 -3.83
C PHE A 156 4.42 8.87 -3.54
N ASP A 157 3.95 8.00 -2.63
CA ASP A 157 4.53 6.65 -2.42
C ASP A 157 4.46 5.79 -3.68
N ARG A 158 3.40 5.90 -4.50
CA ARG A 158 3.28 5.16 -5.77
C ARG A 158 4.24 5.67 -6.84
N GLU A 159 4.45 6.98 -6.89
CA GLU A 159 5.28 7.64 -7.90
C GLU A 159 6.77 7.58 -7.57
N GLY A 160 7.13 7.19 -6.33
CA GLY A 160 8.50 7.15 -5.86
C GLY A 160 9.01 8.51 -5.37
N GLU A 161 8.11 9.47 -5.16
CA GLU A 161 8.39 10.82 -4.66
C GLU A 161 8.48 10.81 -3.12
N TRP A 162 9.48 10.11 -2.59
CA TRP A 162 9.61 9.80 -1.16
C TRP A 162 9.64 11.03 -0.25
N GLN A 163 10.30 12.10 -0.69
CA GLN A 163 10.41 13.34 0.08
C GLN A 163 9.04 14.03 0.18
N ALA A 164 8.30 14.10 -0.93
CA ALA A 164 6.96 14.68 -0.95
C ALA A 164 5.97 13.86 -0.11
N ALA A 165 6.02 12.52 -0.21
CA ALA A 165 5.23 11.61 0.63
C ALA A 165 5.50 11.86 2.13
N PHE A 166 6.77 11.99 2.50
CA PHE A 166 7.19 12.25 3.87
C PHE A 166 6.72 13.62 4.37
N ASP A 167 6.87 14.68 3.57
CA ASP A 167 6.53 16.04 3.97
C ASP A 167 5.02 16.22 4.19
N VAL A 168 4.19 15.61 3.34
CA VAL A 168 2.73 15.62 3.52
C VAL A 168 2.30 14.83 4.76
N ALA A 169 2.98 13.72 5.06
CA ALA A 169 2.65 12.87 6.19
C ALA A 169 3.13 13.43 7.55
N TYR A 170 4.23 14.16 7.55
CA TYR A 170 4.86 14.68 8.76
C TYR A 170 4.16 15.95 9.31
N PRO A 171 4.02 16.12 10.64
CA PRO A 171 4.09 15.11 11.69
C PRO A 171 2.74 14.42 11.95
N SER A 172 1.64 14.95 11.39
CA SER A 172 0.27 14.62 11.81
C SER A 172 -0.13 13.19 11.49
N LEU A 173 0.15 12.69 10.29
CA LEU A 173 -0.27 11.34 9.89
C LEU A 173 0.60 10.29 10.57
N ILE A 174 1.91 10.55 10.68
CA ILE A 174 2.88 9.66 11.34
C ILE A 174 2.52 9.43 12.82
N ARG A 175 2.01 10.46 13.52
CA ARG A 175 1.58 10.31 14.92
C ARG A 175 0.31 9.47 15.07
N ARG A 176 -0.64 9.62 14.15
CA ARG A 176 -1.99 9.02 14.23
C ARG A 176 -2.09 7.61 13.64
N HIS A 177 -1.28 7.30 12.63
CA HIS A 177 -1.43 6.08 11.83
C HIS A 177 -0.14 5.25 11.84
N GLU A 178 -0.21 4.02 12.35
CA GLU A 178 0.95 3.13 12.46
C GLU A 178 1.49 2.66 11.10
N ASP A 179 0.60 2.38 10.16
CA ASP A 179 0.94 2.02 8.78
C ASP A 179 1.72 3.14 8.08
N ILE A 180 1.30 4.39 8.25
CA ILE A 180 2.00 5.56 7.69
C ILE A 180 3.32 5.82 8.43
N ARG A 181 3.37 5.63 9.76
CA ARG A 181 4.63 5.73 10.53
C ARG A 181 5.68 4.76 10.01
N ARG A 182 5.28 3.50 9.79
CA ARG A 182 6.14 2.46 9.22
C ARG A 182 6.57 2.84 7.80
N ALA A 183 5.63 3.22 6.93
CA ALA A 183 5.93 3.68 5.57
C ALA A 183 6.93 4.85 5.56
N ALA A 184 6.74 5.85 6.43
CA ALA A 184 7.63 7.01 6.54
C ALA A 184 9.07 6.66 6.93
N ALA A 185 9.26 5.67 7.82
CA ALA A 185 10.60 5.16 8.11
C ALA A 185 11.23 4.50 6.87
N HIS A 186 10.44 3.80 6.06
CA HIS A 186 10.91 3.21 4.81
C HIS A 186 11.16 4.24 3.69
N TRP A 187 10.38 5.31 3.57
CA TRP A 187 10.66 6.42 2.65
C TRP A 187 12.01 7.08 2.96
N LEU A 188 12.30 7.28 4.26
CA LEU A 188 13.62 7.74 4.70
C LEU A 188 14.73 6.75 4.36
N CYS A 189 14.46 5.44 4.38
CA CYS A 189 15.41 4.43 3.93
C CYS A 189 15.64 4.46 2.41
N GLU A 190 14.61 4.72 1.60
CA GLU A 190 14.76 4.88 0.14
C GLU A 190 15.63 6.08 -0.19
N MET A 191 15.34 7.24 0.41
CA MET A 191 16.16 8.44 0.23
C MET A 191 17.61 8.20 0.67
N ALA A 192 17.81 7.53 1.81
CA ALA A 192 19.15 7.21 2.28
C ALA A 192 19.91 6.25 1.34
N ASP A 193 19.23 5.29 0.69
CA ASP A 193 19.88 4.42 -0.28
C ASP A 193 20.23 5.16 -1.58
N GLN A 194 19.40 6.10 -2.03
CA GLN A 194 19.71 7.01 -3.15
C GLN A 194 20.93 7.91 -2.83
N GLU A 195 20.97 8.48 -1.62
CA GLU A 195 22.08 9.31 -1.13
C GLU A 195 23.38 8.52 -0.94
N ARG A 196 23.26 7.26 -0.49
CA ARG A 196 24.38 6.33 -0.40
C ARG A 196 25.01 6.08 -1.78
N ARG A 197 24.19 5.83 -2.81
CA ARG A 197 24.64 5.59 -4.18
C ARG A 197 25.24 6.84 -4.85
N SER A 198 24.81 8.04 -4.45
CA SER A 198 25.33 9.33 -4.93
C SER A 198 26.50 9.87 -4.08
N ALA A 199 27.17 9.01 -3.31
CA ALA A 199 28.34 9.35 -2.48
C ALA A 199 28.10 10.48 -1.45
N SER A 200 26.88 10.58 -0.92
CA SER A 200 26.48 11.53 0.14
C SER A 200 26.19 10.82 1.48
N PRO A 201 27.17 10.14 2.10
CA PRO A 201 26.93 9.27 3.27
C PRO A 201 26.47 10.03 4.53
N GLY A 202 26.78 11.33 4.63
CA GLY A 202 26.35 12.16 5.75
C GLY A 202 24.84 12.39 5.79
N LEU A 203 24.25 12.68 4.63
CA LEU A 203 22.79 12.83 4.49
C LEU A 203 22.09 11.49 4.69
N ALA A 204 22.61 10.41 4.07
CA ALA A 204 22.06 9.07 4.22
C ALA A 204 21.98 8.66 5.70
N ARG A 205 23.06 8.90 6.46
CA ARG A 205 23.10 8.63 7.90
C ARG A 205 22.08 9.46 8.69
N LYS A 206 21.83 10.72 8.30
CA LYS A 206 20.81 11.58 8.93
C LYS A 206 19.41 11.03 8.67
N HIS A 207 19.09 10.65 7.43
CA HIS A 207 17.81 10.05 7.07
C HIS A 207 17.56 8.74 7.81
N LEU A 208 18.55 7.84 7.89
CA LEU A 208 18.41 6.56 8.60
C LEU A 208 18.25 6.73 10.11
N ARG A 209 18.96 7.67 10.74
CA ARG A 209 18.75 7.99 12.16
C ARG A 209 17.35 8.55 12.39
N ARG A 210 16.85 9.38 11.47
CA ARG A 210 15.47 9.87 11.52
C ARG A 210 14.46 8.73 11.35
N ALA A 211 14.74 7.76 10.47
CA ALA A 211 13.89 6.57 10.28
C ALA A 211 13.73 5.80 11.60
N LEU A 212 14.84 5.52 12.29
CA LEU A 212 14.83 4.84 13.60
C LEU A 212 14.15 5.67 14.71
N SER A 213 14.17 7.00 14.62
CA SER A 213 13.45 7.87 15.56
C SER A 213 11.93 7.86 15.36
N ILE A 214 11.48 7.59 14.13
CA ILE A 214 10.06 7.52 13.77
C ILE A 214 9.52 6.11 14.03
N ASP A 215 10.28 5.09 13.62
CA ASP A 215 9.99 3.69 13.86
C ASP A 215 11.26 2.97 14.35
N SER A 216 11.32 2.73 15.66
CA SER A 216 12.44 2.03 16.29
C SER A 216 12.54 0.56 15.88
N ARG A 217 11.49 -0.02 15.29
CA ARG A 217 11.47 -1.41 14.80
C ARG A 217 11.88 -1.53 13.34
N CYS A 218 12.26 -0.43 12.67
CA CYS A 218 12.70 -0.47 11.28
C CYS A 218 14.06 -1.18 11.13
N VAL A 219 14.04 -2.49 10.84
CA VAL A 219 15.24 -3.32 10.60
C VAL A 219 16.04 -2.82 9.40
N ARG A 220 15.34 -2.45 8.31
CA ARG A 220 15.96 -1.91 7.09
C ARG A 220 16.91 -0.74 7.38
N ALA A 221 16.54 0.14 8.32
CA ALA A 221 17.37 1.29 8.66
C ALA A 221 18.71 0.87 9.28
N ASN A 222 18.74 -0.15 10.15
CA ASN A 222 19.99 -0.68 10.69
C ASN A 222 20.81 -1.44 9.64
N LEU A 223 20.17 -2.18 8.72
CA LEU A 223 20.87 -2.82 7.60
C LEU A 223 21.58 -1.78 6.71
N LEU A 224 20.91 -0.69 6.36
CA LEU A 224 21.51 0.39 5.57
C LEU A 224 22.58 1.17 6.34
N LEU A 225 22.41 1.38 7.65
CA LEU A 225 23.44 2.01 8.49
C LEU A 225 24.70 1.14 8.57
N ALA A 226 24.54 -0.19 8.67
CA ALA A 226 25.65 -1.13 8.65
C ALA A 226 26.33 -1.14 7.28
N ALA A 227 25.57 -1.13 6.18
CA ALA A 227 26.12 -1.02 4.83
C ALA A 227 26.95 0.27 4.65
N LEU A 228 26.46 1.43 5.12
CA LEU A 228 27.24 2.67 5.11
C LEU A 228 28.54 2.58 5.92
N ALA A 229 28.54 1.86 7.04
CA ALA A 229 29.74 1.63 7.83
C ALA A 229 30.72 0.69 7.08
N GLN A 230 30.22 -0.34 6.41
CA GLN A 230 31.03 -1.24 5.59
C GLN A 230 31.65 -0.53 4.38
N ASP A 231 30.89 0.31 3.67
CA ASP A 231 31.40 1.09 2.53
C ASP A 231 32.57 2.00 2.91
N THR A 232 32.63 2.41 4.18
CA THR A 232 33.68 3.28 4.72
C THR A 232 34.75 2.53 5.50
N GLY A 233 34.73 1.19 5.49
CA GLY A 233 35.71 0.33 6.18
C GLY A 233 35.54 0.23 7.70
N HIS A 234 34.46 0.78 8.27
CA HIS A 234 34.18 0.77 9.71
C HIS A 234 33.45 -0.53 10.13
N TYR A 235 34.08 -1.69 9.92
CA TYR A 235 33.46 -3.00 10.12
C TYR A 235 33.03 -3.28 11.57
N ARG A 236 33.79 -2.78 12.56
CA ARG A 236 33.40 -2.90 13.99
C ARG A 236 32.10 -2.20 14.30
N ASP A 237 31.88 -1.03 13.70
CA ASP A 237 30.62 -0.29 13.86
C ASP A 237 29.48 -0.98 13.11
N ALA A 238 29.75 -1.56 11.93
CA ALA A 238 28.78 -2.37 11.20
C ALA A 238 28.28 -3.55 12.04
N ILE A 239 29.19 -4.32 12.66
CA ILE A 239 28.83 -5.42 13.57
C ILE A 239 27.96 -4.88 14.72
N ARG A 240 28.37 -3.79 15.38
CA ARG A 240 27.59 -3.20 16.49
C ARG A 240 26.17 -2.78 16.04
N ILE A 241 26.02 -2.28 14.82
CA ILE A 241 24.72 -1.86 14.27
C ILE A 241 23.86 -3.09 13.93
N LEU A 242 24.43 -4.09 13.24
CA LEU A 242 23.74 -5.33 12.88
C LEU A 242 23.24 -6.09 14.12
N MET A 243 24.01 -6.08 15.20
CA MET A 243 23.63 -6.71 16.46
C MET A 243 22.46 -6.03 17.19
N ARG A 244 21.91 -4.92 16.68
CA ARG A 244 20.65 -4.33 17.15
C ARG A 244 19.42 -4.99 16.54
N ILE A 245 19.57 -5.67 15.39
CA ILE A 245 18.46 -6.29 14.65
C ILE A 245 17.74 -7.36 15.49
N PRO A 246 18.42 -8.26 16.24
CA PRO A 246 17.75 -9.23 17.12
C PRO A 246 16.81 -8.60 18.16
N ASP A 247 17.08 -7.36 18.57
CA ASP A 247 16.25 -6.65 19.54
C ASP A 247 15.09 -5.88 18.87
N GLN A 248 15.17 -5.63 17.55
CA GLN A 248 14.08 -5.07 16.75
C GLN A 248 13.10 -6.16 16.31
N ASP A 249 13.64 -7.22 15.71
CA ASP A 249 12.89 -8.35 15.17
C ASP A 249 13.83 -9.54 14.93
N LEU A 250 13.71 -10.56 15.78
CA LEU A 250 14.58 -11.74 15.74
C LEU A 250 14.39 -12.57 14.47
N ASP A 251 13.18 -12.61 13.92
CA ASP A 251 12.86 -13.34 12.69
C ASP A 251 13.56 -12.75 11.46
N MET A 252 14.04 -11.52 11.56
CA MET A 252 14.78 -10.83 10.48
C MET A 252 16.28 -11.11 10.51
N MET A 253 16.77 -11.91 11.46
CA MET A 253 18.19 -12.26 11.57
C MET A 253 18.78 -12.87 10.28
N PRO A 254 18.10 -13.75 9.50
CA PRO A 254 18.63 -14.27 8.23
C PRO A 254 19.20 -13.20 7.30
N VAL A 255 18.52 -12.05 7.22
CA VAL A 255 18.88 -10.93 6.33
C VAL A 255 20.16 -10.22 6.80
N ALA A 256 20.50 -10.33 8.07
CA ALA A 256 21.67 -9.70 8.67
C ALA A 256 22.92 -10.61 8.71
N LEU A 257 22.76 -11.92 8.49
CA LEU A 257 23.86 -12.89 8.62
C LEU A 257 24.98 -12.69 7.60
N GLU A 258 24.64 -12.50 6.32
CA GLU A 258 25.65 -12.27 5.29
C GLU A 258 26.44 -10.96 5.53
N PRO A 259 25.80 -9.79 5.78
CA PRO A 259 26.52 -8.58 6.18
C PRO A 259 27.38 -8.77 7.43
N LEU A 260 26.91 -9.54 8.41
CA LEU A 260 27.64 -9.81 9.64
C LEU A 260 28.90 -10.64 9.37
N HIS A 261 28.75 -11.75 8.64
CA HIS A 261 29.86 -12.60 8.20
C HIS A 261 30.90 -11.80 7.42
N HIS A 262 30.47 -10.97 6.47
CA HIS A 262 31.38 -10.11 5.70
C HIS A 262 32.16 -9.15 6.61
N ALA A 263 31.52 -8.52 7.59
CA ALA A 263 32.20 -7.60 8.50
C ALA A 263 33.27 -8.29 9.36
N PHE A 264 33.00 -9.51 9.87
CA PHE A 264 33.99 -10.30 10.60
C PHE A 264 35.14 -10.77 9.69
N ALA A 265 34.83 -11.19 8.46
CA ALA A 265 35.84 -11.59 7.48
C ALA A 265 36.81 -10.43 7.17
N MET A 266 36.30 -9.20 6.98
CA MET A 266 37.15 -8.02 6.75
C MET A 266 38.02 -7.63 7.96
N LEU A 267 37.66 -8.09 9.16
CA LEU A 267 38.47 -7.93 10.38
C LEU A 267 39.40 -9.11 10.62
N ASN A 268 39.33 -10.18 9.81
CA ASN A 268 39.98 -11.47 10.06
C ASN A 268 39.66 -12.05 11.46
N ASP A 269 38.44 -11.83 11.96
CA ASP A 269 38.01 -12.24 13.30
C ASP A 269 36.98 -13.39 13.23
N GLU A 270 37.45 -14.56 12.81
CA GLU A 270 36.61 -15.75 12.68
C GLU A 270 36.21 -16.33 14.05
N ALA A 271 37.06 -16.19 15.07
CA ALA A 271 36.73 -16.60 16.44
C ALA A 271 35.59 -15.75 17.01
N GLY A 272 35.65 -14.42 16.87
CA GLY A 272 34.60 -13.52 17.30
C GLY A 272 33.28 -13.73 16.54
N LEU A 273 33.33 -14.16 15.28
CA LEU A 273 32.13 -14.58 14.55
C LEU A 273 31.48 -15.80 15.20
N VAL A 274 32.24 -16.85 15.51
CA VAL A 274 31.72 -18.06 16.17
C VAL A 274 31.06 -17.71 17.50
N ASP A 275 31.76 -16.96 18.36
CA ASP A 275 31.22 -16.51 19.66
C ASP A 275 29.94 -15.65 19.50
N CYS A 276 29.84 -14.91 18.40
CA CYS A 276 28.66 -14.13 18.08
C CYS A 276 27.48 -15.02 17.64
N LEU A 277 27.73 -15.98 16.76
CA LEU A 277 26.71 -16.89 16.24
C LEU A 277 26.19 -17.84 17.32
N GLU A 278 27.05 -18.35 18.20
CA GLU A 278 26.64 -19.19 19.34
C GLU A 278 25.69 -18.45 20.27
N ARG A 279 26.02 -17.20 20.65
CA ARG A 279 25.12 -16.35 21.46
C ARG A 279 23.79 -16.03 20.79
N LEU A 280 23.77 -15.93 19.46
CA LEU A 280 22.53 -15.72 18.71
C LEU A 280 21.70 -17.02 18.64
N LEU A 281 22.34 -18.18 18.53
CA LEU A 281 21.70 -19.49 18.52
C LEU A 281 20.97 -19.78 19.84
N GLU A 282 21.51 -19.31 20.97
CA GLU A 282 20.84 -19.38 22.28
C GLU A 282 19.48 -18.65 22.30
N ARG A 283 19.31 -17.62 21.45
CA ARG A 283 18.08 -16.81 21.38
C ARG A 283 17.14 -17.28 20.26
N ALA A 284 17.68 -17.76 19.14
CA ALA A 284 16.91 -18.06 17.93
C ALA A 284 17.41 -19.32 17.22
N HIS A 285 16.48 -20.22 16.89
CA HIS A 285 16.75 -21.44 16.14
C HIS A 285 16.47 -21.21 14.66
N VAL A 286 17.31 -20.39 14.02
CA VAL A 286 17.19 -20.03 12.60
C VAL A 286 18.11 -20.92 11.78
N THR A 287 17.60 -21.60 10.75
CA THR A 287 18.37 -22.53 9.91
C THR A 287 19.63 -21.89 9.32
N SER A 288 19.52 -20.71 8.71
CA SER A 288 20.64 -20.02 8.07
C SER A 288 21.74 -19.65 9.06
N LEU A 289 21.38 -19.41 10.33
CA LEU A 289 22.34 -19.19 11.41
C LEU A 289 23.09 -20.48 11.76
N ILE A 290 22.37 -21.59 11.87
CA ILE A 290 22.96 -22.92 12.13
C ILE A 290 23.93 -23.29 11.01
N ILE A 291 23.53 -23.12 9.75
CA ILE A 291 24.37 -23.42 8.58
C ILE A 291 25.63 -22.55 8.60
N LEU A 292 25.50 -21.23 8.83
CA LEU A 292 26.66 -20.34 8.87
C LEU A 292 27.64 -20.71 10.01
N LEU A 293 27.11 -21.06 11.19
CA LEU A 293 27.93 -21.52 12.30
C LEU A 293 28.64 -22.85 11.96
N ALA A 294 27.91 -23.80 11.39
CA ALA A 294 28.46 -25.09 10.98
C ALA A 294 29.56 -24.93 9.91
N GLU A 295 29.37 -24.08 8.91
CA GLU A 295 30.38 -23.78 7.89
C GLU A 295 31.64 -23.15 8.48
N THR A 296 31.47 -22.24 9.44
CA THR A 296 32.59 -21.58 10.13
C THR A 296 33.36 -22.59 10.99
N GLN A 297 32.65 -23.43 11.75
CA GLN A 297 33.29 -24.48 12.56
C GLN A 297 33.94 -25.57 11.70
N ARG A 298 33.35 -25.92 10.55
CA ARG A 298 33.91 -26.87 9.59
C ARG A 298 35.31 -26.46 9.13
N LYS A 299 35.49 -25.17 8.82
CA LYS A 299 36.79 -24.62 8.39
C LYS A 299 37.85 -24.69 9.49
N ARG A 300 37.45 -24.53 10.74
CA ARG A 300 38.35 -24.48 11.90
C ARG A 300 38.69 -25.85 12.49
N HIS A 301 37.70 -26.73 12.61
CA HIS A 301 37.79 -27.97 13.38
C HIS A 301 37.48 -29.23 12.56
N GLY A 302 37.17 -29.08 11.27
CA GLY A 302 36.94 -30.18 10.34
C GLY A 302 35.47 -30.59 10.21
N LEU A 303 35.24 -31.53 9.30
CA LEU A 303 33.90 -31.95 8.85
C LEU A 303 33.03 -32.53 9.97
N GLN A 304 33.63 -33.33 10.86
CA GLN A 304 32.91 -34.06 11.90
C GLN A 304 32.21 -33.12 12.90
N VAL A 305 32.85 -32.01 13.28
CA VAL A 305 32.26 -31.02 14.20
C VAL A 305 31.02 -30.36 13.60
N ALA A 306 31.03 -30.09 12.28
CA ALA A 306 29.88 -29.53 11.59
C ALA A 306 28.72 -30.54 11.52
N ILE A 307 29.01 -31.82 11.25
CA ILE A 307 28.00 -32.90 11.25
C ILE A 307 27.34 -33.02 12.62
N GLU A 308 28.12 -33.05 13.69
CA GLU A 308 27.63 -33.15 15.07
C GLU A 308 26.75 -31.95 15.43
N LEU A 309 27.19 -30.73 15.12
CA LEU A 309 26.45 -29.51 15.38
C LEU A 309 25.09 -29.51 14.66
N VAL A 310 25.08 -29.75 13.35
CA VAL A 310 23.84 -29.71 12.56
C VAL A 310 22.89 -30.83 12.98
N SER A 311 23.42 -32.02 13.28
CA SER A 311 22.62 -33.15 13.76
C SER A 311 21.98 -32.87 15.11
N GLU A 312 22.73 -32.26 16.05
CA GLU A 312 22.18 -31.84 17.34
C GLU A 312 21.06 -30.82 17.17
N GLN A 313 21.26 -29.81 16.30
CA GLN A 313 20.24 -28.79 16.08
C GLN A 313 19.01 -29.33 15.37
N LEU A 314 19.15 -30.24 14.39
CA LEU A 314 18.02 -30.90 13.74
C LEU A 314 17.17 -31.73 14.70
N ASN A 315 17.81 -32.38 15.68
CA ASN A 315 17.11 -33.11 16.74
C ASN A 315 16.29 -32.18 17.65
N ARG A 316 16.74 -30.93 17.84
CA ARG A 316 16.03 -29.91 18.63
C ARG A 316 14.92 -29.24 17.83
N SER A 317 15.20 -28.84 16.59
CA SER A 317 14.26 -28.16 15.70
C SER A 317 14.40 -28.70 14.27
N PRO A 318 13.40 -29.45 13.76
CA PRO A 318 13.42 -29.94 12.39
C PRO A 318 13.44 -28.77 11.39
N SER A 319 14.29 -28.86 10.37
CA SER A 319 14.37 -27.89 9.28
C SER A 319 14.77 -28.59 7.99
N LEU A 320 14.03 -28.32 6.91
CA LEU A 320 14.33 -28.88 5.59
C LEU A 320 15.67 -28.35 5.06
N GLY A 321 15.98 -27.07 5.29
CA GLY A 321 17.25 -26.48 4.89
C GLY A 321 18.45 -27.05 5.65
N ALA A 322 18.31 -27.28 6.96
CA ALA A 322 19.38 -27.93 7.74
C ALA A 322 19.57 -29.40 7.34
N LEU A 323 18.49 -30.11 7.00
CA LEU A 323 18.58 -31.48 6.48
C LEU A 323 19.29 -31.50 5.12
N ASP A 324 18.92 -30.59 4.20
CA ASP A 324 19.57 -30.44 2.91
C ASP A 324 21.08 -30.22 3.07
N TYR A 325 21.48 -29.36 4.01
CA TYR A 325 22.87 -29.10 4.34
C TYR A 325 23.58 -30.30 5.00
N LEU A 326 22.92 -31.01 5.92
CA LEU A 326 23.50 -32.21 6.54
C LEU A 326 23.80 -33.31 5.52
N LEU A 327 22.92 -33.47 4.51
CA LEU A 327 23.15 -34.41 3.41
C LEU A 327 24.40 -34.04 2.59
N ASP A 328 24.69 -32.74 2.39
CA ASP A 328 25.95 -32.30 1.75
C ASP A 328 27.17 -32.69 2.60
N LEU A 329 27.09 -32.51 3.92
CA LEU A 329 28.19 -32.89 4.81
C LEU A 329 28.48 -34.39 4.76
N TYR A 330 27.44 -35.24 4.74
CA TYR A 330 27.61 -36.69 4.59
C TYR A 330 28.18 -37.08 3.22
N GLN A 331 27.79 -36.41 2.14
CA GLN A 331 28.38 -36.65 0.82
C GLN A 331 29.87 -36.31 0.79
N HIS A 332 30.27 -35.18 1.38
CA HIS A 332 31.68 -34.82 1.50
C HIS A 332 32.47 -35.85 2.31
N GLN A 333 31.90 -36.36 3.41
CA GLN A 333 32.54 -37.39 4.23
C GLN A 333 32.75 -38.70 3.43
N GLN A 334 31.76 -39.11 2.64
CA GLN A 334 31.86 -40.30 1.79
C GLN A 334 32.89 -40.15 0.66
N GLN A 335 32.99 -38.95 0.08
CA GLN A 335 34.01 -38.65 -0.94
C GLN A 335 35.43 -38.76 -0.37
N GLU A 336 35.66 -38.26 0.85
CA GLU A 336 36.95 -38.41 1.55
C GLU A 336 37.27 -39.88 1.86
N GLN A 337 36.25 -40.72 2.06
CA GLN A 337 36.38 -42.16 2.36
C GLN A 337 36.40 -43.05 1.10
N GLY A 338 36.11 -42.52 -0.09
CA GLY A 338 36.17 -43.24 -1.37
C GLY A 338 34.99 -44.18 -1.66
N ALA A 339 33.84 -44.02 -1.00
CA ALA A 339 32.67 -44.87 -1.16
C ALA A 339 31.38 -44.05 -1.35
N PRO A 340 31.04 -43.64 -2.60
CA PRO A 340 29.82 -42.88 -2.87
C PRO A 340 28.56 -43.73 -2.66
N ASP A 341 27.53 -43.17 -1.99
CA ASP A 341 26.21 -43.79 -1.83
C ASP A 341 25.16 -43.10 -2.71
N ASP A 342 24.74 -43.77 -3.78
CA ASP A 342 23.70 -43.31 -4.70
C ASP A 342 22.38 -42.95 -3.99
N ARG A 343 22.08 -43.59 -2.85
CA ARG A 343 20.86 -43.33 -2.07
C ARG A 343 20.90 -41.95 -1.43
N LEU A 344 22.07 -41.57 -0.90
CA LEU A 344 22.28 -40.25 -0.28
C LEU A 344 22.20 -39.14 -1.34
N GLN A 345 22.72 -39.40 -2.54
CA GLN A 345 22.60 -38.50 -3.67
C GLN A 345 21.15 -38.30 -4.11
N LEU A 346 20.37 -39.38 -4.19
CA LEU A 346 18.94 -39.32 -4.51
C LEU A 346 18.16 -38.50 -3.46
N LEU A 347 18.39 -38.75 -2.16
CA LEU A 347 17.77 -38.00 -1.08
C LEU A 347 18.11 -36.51 -1.15
N LYS A 348 19.39 -36.17 -1.37
CA LYS A 348 19.82 -34.79 -1.52
C LYS A 348 19.13 -34.10 -2.69
N GLN A 349 19.08 -34.73 -3.86
CA GLN A 349 18.44 -34.16 -5.05
C GLN A 349 16.96 -33.83 -4.80
N HIS A 350 16.21 -34.75 -4.19
CA HIS A 350 14.79 -34.53 -3.90
C HIS A 350 14.57 -33.49 -2.80
N THR A 351 15.39 -33.51 -1.74
CA THR A 351 15.34 -32.52 -0.66
C THR A 351 15.60 -31.11 -1.18
N HIS A 352 16.64 -30.95 -2.00
CA HIS A 352 16.99 -29.69 -2.64
C HIS A 352 15.89 -29.19 -3.58
N THR A 353 15.27 -30.10 -4.36
CA THR A 353 14.14 -29.76 -5.25
C THR A 353 12.93 -29.26 -4.45
N LEU A 354 12.62 -29.90 -3.32
CA LEU A 354 11.54 -29.45 -2.44
C LEU A 354 11.85 -28.09 -1.82
N LEU A 355 13.09 -27.82 -1.43
CA LEU A 355 13.52 -26.56 -0.81
C LEU A 355 13.45 -25.39 -1.82
N THR A 356 14.03 -25.57 -3.01
CA THR A 356 14.07 -24.53 -4.07
C THR A 356 12.70 -24.14 -4.62
N ALA A 357 11.72 -25.06 -4.58
CA ALA A 357 10.35 -24.76 -4.97
C ALA A 357 9.60 -23.88 -3.95
N ARG A 358 10.12 -23.71 -2.73
CA ARG A 358 9.44 -22.96 -1.66
C ARG A 358 9.80 -21.48 -1.69
N PRO A 359 8.85 -20.58 -1.38
CA PRO A 359 9.16 -19.18 -1.14
C PRO A 359 9.96 -19.02 0.15
N ARG A 360 10.95 -18.14 0.15
CA ARG A 360 11.76 -17.79 1.35
C ARG A 360 11.12 -16.71 2.19
N HIS A 361 10.27 -15.88 1.58
CA HIS A 361 9.67 -14.71 2.24
C HIS A 361 8.15 -14.71 2.08
N ARG A 362 7.45 -14.22 3.11
CA ARG A 362 5.99 -14.06 3.11
C ARG A 362 5.57 -12.74 3.73
N CYS A 363 4.64 -12.06 3.08
CA CYS A 363 3.95 -10.90 3.63
C CYS A 363 2.93 -11.33 4.68
N GLN A 364 3.10 -10.85 5.92
CA GLN A 364 2.19 -11.15 7.02
C GLN A 364 0.82 -10.47 6.89
N ARG A 365 0.68 -9.47 5.99
CA ARG A 365 -0.58 -8.75 5.79
C ARG A 365 -1.49 -9.39 4.74
N CYS A 366 -0.96 -9.79 3.59
CA CYS A 366 -1.77 -10.32 2.48
C CYS A 366 -1.40 -11.74 2.02
N GLY A 367 -0.37 -12.35 2.60
CA GLY A 367 0.05 -13.71 2.24
C GLY A 367 0.88 -13.83 0.96
N PHE A 368 1.18 -12.73 0.26
CA PHE A 368 2.11 -12.73 -0.88
C PHE A 368 3.43 -13.39 -0.47
N ALA A 369 3.89 -14.37 -1.25
CA ALA A 369 5.09 -15.12 -0.97
C ALA A 369 6.01 -15.12 -2.19
N GLY A 370 7.32 -15.07 -1.96
CA GLY A 370 8.31 -14.97 -3.03
C GLY A 370 9.72 -15.33 -2.56
N GLN A 371 10.65 -15.35 -3.52
CA GLN A 371 12.07 -15.60 -3.27
C GLN A 371 12.77 -14.39 -2.63
N PRO A 372 12.82 -13.21 -3.28
CA PRO A 372 13.48 -12.04 -2.70
C PRO A 372 12.68 -11.40 -1.56
N LEU A 373 13.40 -10.78 -0.62
CA LEU A 373 12.80 -9.92 0.38
C LEU A 373 12.33 -8.61 -0.28
N HIS A 374 11.03 -8.35 -0.23
CA HIS A 374 10.46 -7.07 -0.64
C HIS A 374 10.09 -6.22 0.58
N TRP A 375 10.78 -5.09 0.77
CA TRP A 375 10.47 -4.13 1.83
C TRP A 375 9.09 -3.50 1.66
N GLN A 376 8.65 -3.26 0.42
CA GLN A 376 7.27 -2.92 0.07
C GLN A 376 6.63 -4.14 -0.60
N CYS A 377 5.55 -4.68 -0.02
CA CYS A 377 4.90 -5.86 -0.57
C CYS A 377 4.33 -5.57 -1.98
N PRO A 378 4.68 -6.33 -3.04
CA PRO A 378 4.16 -6.10 -4.38
C PRO A 378 2.63 -6.21 -4.51
N SER A 379 2.00 -7.03 -3.66
CA SER A 379 0.55 -7.27 -3.69
C SER A 379 -0.25 -6.22 -2.92
N CYS A 380 0.09 -5.95 -1.65
CA CYS A 380 -0.68 -5.04 -0.79
C CYS A 380 0.00 -3.68 -0.54
N ARG A 381 1.19 -3.46 -1.12
CA ARG A 381 2.01 -2.23 -1.05
C ARG A 381 2.34 -1.77 0.37
N SER A 382 2.21 -2.66 1.33
CA SER A 382 2.53 -2.38 2.72
C SER A 382 4.03 -2.47 2.93
N TRP A 383 4.57 -1.48 3.63
CA TRP A 383 5.98 -1.42 4.00
C TRP A 383 6.26 -2.29 5.24
N GLY A 384 7.41 -2.96 5.25
CA GLY A 384 7.94 -3.68 6.40
C GLY A 384 7.10 -4.87 6.88
N THR A 385 6.22 -5.42 6.04
CA THR A 385 5.34 -6.55 6.39
C THR A 385 5.83 -7.91 5.89
N THR A 386 6.82 -7.92 4.99
CA THR A 386 7.41 -9.15 4.44
C THR A 386 8.49 -9.64 5.39
N ARG A 387 8.42 -10.91 5.78
CA ARG A 387 9.41 -11.57 6.64
C ARG A 387 9.94 -12.85 6.01
N PRO A 388 11.16 -13.29 6.40
CA PRO A 388 11.59 -14.66 6.15
C PRO A 388 10.58 -15.64 6.72
N ILE A 389 10.29 -16.72 5.99
CA ILE A 389 9.52 -17.84 6.51
C ILE A 389 10.47 -18.60 7.43
N THR A 390 10.06 -18.93 8.66
CA THR A 390 10.86 -19.68 9.63
C THR A 390 10.16 -20.99 10.01
N GLY A 391 10.87 -21.92 10.66
CA GLY A 391 10.36 -23.23 11.06
C GLY A 391 10.72 -24.35 10.07
N ILE A 392 9.97 -25.47 10.11
CA ILE A 392 10.28 -26.70 9.35
C ILE A 392 10.42 -26.43 7.85
N GLU A 393 9.54 -25.54 7.35
CA GLU A 393 9.39 -25.21 5.94
C GLU A 393 10.02 -23.86 5.56
N GLY A 394 10.54 -23.14 6.56
CA GLY A 394 11.12 -21.81 6.40
C GLY A 394 12.64 -21.86 6.21
N GLU A 395 13.20 -20.70 5.83
CA GLU A 395 14.62 -20.40 5.49
C GLU A 395 15.57 -21.59 5.48
#